data_AF-A0A7W0YEN3-F1
#
_entry.id   AF-A0A7W0YEN3-F1
#
_cell.length_a   1.000
_cell.length_b   1.000
_cell.length_c   1.000
_cell.angle_alpha   90.00
_cell.angle_beta   90.00
_cell.angle_gamma   90.00
#
_symmetry.space_group_name_H-M   'P 1'
#
loop_
_entity.id
_entity.type
_entity.pdbx_description
1 polymer ?
#
loop_
_entity_poly.entity_id
_entity_poly.type
_entity_poly.pdbx_seq_one_letter_code
_entity_poly.pdbx_strand_id
1 'polypeptide(L)' 'RLPSGPLHDAAEVARAGIPTVMMFVQSLHGISHNKIEDTKEEHIELSVRAFDRLASKTIDWIA' A
#
# COMPACT_ATOMS: atom_id res chain seq x y z
N ARG A 1 13.33 -8.13 -5.31
CA ARG A 1 12.07 -8.23 -4.55
C ARG A 1 12.07 -7.09 -3.53
N LEU A 2 10.93 -6.46 -3.27
CA LEU A 2 10.81 -5.36 -2.31
C LEU A 2 9.91 -5.81 -1.15
N PRO A 3 10.42 -6.60 -0.18
CA PRO A 3 9.63 -7.02 0.97
C PRO A 3 9.38 -5.83 1.91
N SER A 4 8.23 -5.81 2.57
CA SER A 4 7.98 -4.87 3.66
C SER A 4 8.93 -5.16 4.83
N GLY A 5 9.70 -4.16 5.25
CA GLY A 5 10.43 -4.22 6.51
C GLY A 5 9.51 -4.05 7.73
N PRO A 6 8.62 -3.04 7.75
CA PRO A 6 7.64 -2.85 8.82
C PRO A 6 6.48 -3.86 8.77
N LEU A 7 5.86 -4.07 9.93
CA LEU A 7 4.59 -4.80 10.04
C LEU A 7 3.41 -3.88 9.68
N HIS A 8 2.37 -4.47 9.09
CA HIS A 8 1.09 -3.82 8.83
C HIS A 8 -0.05 -4.78 9.16
N ASP A 9 -1.24 -4.26 9.42
CA ASP A 9 -2.43 -5.08 9.73
C ASP A 9 -2.76 -6.12 8.66
N ALA A 10 -2.40 -5.81 7.40
CA ALA A 10 -2.47 -6.74 6.27
C ALA A 10 -1.81 -8.10 6.54
N ALA A 11 -0.79 -8.16 7.41
CA ALA A 11 -0.16 -9.42 7.80
C ALA A 11 -1.11 -10.31 8.61
N GLU A 12 -1.92 -9.75 9.50
CA GLU A 12 -2.94 -10.51 10.25
C GLU A 12 -4.11 -10.92 9.36
N VAL A 13 -4.54 -10.03 8.46
CA VAL A 13 -5.60 -10.33 7.49
C VAL A 13 -5.18 -11.49 6.59
N ALA A 14 -3.93 -11.48 6.11
CA ALA A 14 -3.36 -12.60 5.36
C ALA A 14 -3.29 -13.90 6.19
N ARG A 15 -2.90 -13.82 7.47
CA ARG A 15 -2.87 -14.98 8.38
C ARG A 15 -4.25 -15.59 8.62
N ALA A 16 -5.32 -14.79 8.55
CA ALA A 16 -6.69 -15.26 8.65
C ALA A 16 -7.19 -16.01 7.39
N GLY A 17 -6.36 -16.16 6.36
CA GLY A 17 -6.70 -16.87 5.13
C GLY A 17 -7.40 -16.00 4.07
N ILE A 18 -7.46 -14.68 4.28
CA ILE A 18 -8.03 -13.74 3.31
C ILE A 18 -6.94 -13.37 2.30
N PRO A 19 -7.18 -13.51 0.98
CA PRO A 19 -6.25 -13.05 -0.05
C PRO A 19 -5.92 -11.56 0.11
N THR A 20 -4.67 -11.25 0.46
CA THR A 20 -4.27 -9.91 0.87
C THR A 20 -2.98 -9.50 0.17
N VAL A 21 -2.95 -8.26 -0.31
CA VAL A 21 -1.76 -7.61 -0.88
C VAL A 21 -1.61 -6.20 -0.32
N MET A 22 -0.39 -5.68 -0.37
CA MET A 22 -0.09 -4.28 -0.07
C MET A 22 0.46 -3.58 -1.30
N MET A 23 0.21 -2.28 -1.42
CA MET A 23 0.80 -1.44 -2.45
C MET A 23 1.56 -0.30 -1.78
N PHE A 24 2.81 -0.09 -2.21
CA PHE A 24 3.69 0.93 -1.65
C PHE A 24 3.75 2.16 -2.54
N VAL A 25 3.90 3.31 -1.89
CA VAL A 25 4.25 4.60 -2.49
C VAL A 25 5.52 5.11 -1.83
N GLN A 26 6.32 5.88 -2.56
CA GLN A 26 7.63 6.32 -2.09
C GLN A 26 7.52 7.48 -1.09
N SER A 27 7.95 7.27 0.15
CA SER A 27 8.32 8.36 1.08
C SER A 27 9.67 8.98 0.69
N LEU A 28 9.78 10.29 0.83
CA LEU A 28 11.01 11.04 0.58
C LEU A 28 12.10 10.63 1.58
N HIS A 29 13.31 10.42 1.07
CA HIS A 29 14.48 10.01 1.85
C HIS A 29 14.31 8.70 2.65
N GLY A 30 13.23 7.93 2.40
CA GLY A 30 12.91 6.72 3.16
C GLY A 30 12.61 6.97 4.64
N ILE A 31 12.24 8.19 5.01
CA ILE A 31 11.94 8.56 6.39
C ILE A 31 10.52 8.14 6.73
N SER A 32 10.34 7.56 7.92
CA SER A 32 9.04 7.35 8.53
C SER A 32 9.09 7.57 10.05
N HIS A 33 7.94 7.70 10.71
CA HIS A 33 7.80 7.98 12.15
C HIS A 33 8.54 9.25 12.59
N ASN A 34 8.61 10.25 11.71
CA ASN A 34 9.24 11.53 11.98
C ASN A 34 8.41 12.67 11.41
N LYS A 35 8.50 13.87 12.00
CA LYS A 35 7.77 15.06 11.53
C LYS A 35 8.14 15.50 10.12
N ILE A 36 9.31 15.11 9.63
CA ILE A 36 9.78 15.42 8.26
C ILE A 36 9.46 14.31 7.25
N GLU A 37 8.74 13.26 7.68
CA GLU A 37 8.18 12.27 6.76
C GLU A 37 7.26 12.97 5.77
N ASP A 38 7.53 12.76 4.47
CA ASP A 38 6.82 13.44 3.41
C ASP A 38 6.80 12.58 2.13
N THR A 39 5.82 12.82 1.27
CA THR A 39 5.65 12.16 -0.02
C THR A 39 5.21 13.21 -1.03
N LYS A 40 5.82 13.21 -2.22
CA LYS A 40 5.41 14.16 -3.27
C LYS A 40 3.95 13.97 -3.62
N GLU A 41 3.23 15.07 -3.83
CA GLU A 41 1.81 15.05 -4.22
C GLU A 41 1.56 14.22 -5.48
N GLU A 42 2.46 14.29 -6.49
CA GLU A 42 2.39 13.47 -7.70
C GLU A 42 2.45 11.96 -7.43
N HIS A 43 3.22 11.54 -6.42
CA HIS A 43 3.30 10.13 -6.02
C HIS A 43 2.05 9.71 -5.25
N ILE A 44 1.49 10.61 -4.42
CA ILE A 44 0.23 10.38 -3.71
C ILE A 44 -0.88 10.17 -4.74
N GLU A 45 -1.03 11.07 -5.71
CA GLU A 45 -2.05 10.97 -6.76
C GLU A 45 -1.91 9.67 -7.56
N LEU A 46 -0.69 9.31 -7.95
CA LEU A 46 -0.41 8.05 -8.64
C LEU A 46 -0.85 6.85 -7.80
N SER A 47 -0.53 6.84 -6.50
CA SER A 47 -0.88 5.74 -5.61
C SER A 47 -2.40 5.59 -5.42
N VAL A 48 -3.14 6.70 -5.33
CA VAL A 48 -4.61 6.67 -5.22
C VAL A 48 -5.21 6.07 -6.49
N ARG A 49 -4.78 6.53 -7.68
CA ARG A 49 -5.27 6.01 -8.97
C ARG A 49 -4.93 4.52 -9.15
N ALA A 50 -3.74 4.10 -8.74
CA ALA A 50 -3.35 2.69 -8.80
C ALA A 50 -4.16 1.83 -7.83
N PHE A 51 -4.46 2.34 -6.64
CA PHE A 51 -5.23 1.63 -5.63
C PHE A 51 -6.68 1.49 -6.04
N ASP A 52 -7.28 2.54 -6.61
CA ASP A 52 -8.61 2.51 -7.21
C ASP A 52 -8.72 1.39 -8.25
N ARG A 53 -7.80 1.36 -9.21
CA ARG A 53 -7.78 0.30 -10.24
C ARG A 53 -7.60 -1.11 -9.65
N LEU A 54 -6.79 -1.26 -8.60
CA LEU A 54 -6.63 -2.54 -7.91
C LEU A 54 -7.94 -2.94 -7.23
N ALA A 55 -8.56 -2.03 -6.50
CA ALA A 55 -9.81 -2.25 -5.80
C ALA A 55 -10.94 -2.64 -6.76
N SER A 56 -11.12 -1.93 -7.88
CA SER A 56 -12.13 -2.27 -8.88
C SER A 56 -11.93 -3.69 -9.42
N LYS A 57 -10.70 -4.04 -9.80
CA LYS A 57 -10.37 -5.39 -10.28
C LYS A 57 -10.61 -6.46 -9.22
N THR A 58 -10.33 -6.16 -7.95
CA THR A 58 -10.59 -7.09 -6.85
C THR A 58 -12.08 -7.27 -6.62
N ILE A 59 -12.88 -6.21 -6.70
CA ILE A 59 -14.34 -6.29 -6.62
C ILE A 59 -14.89 -7.16 -7.76
N ASP A 60 -14.46 -6.89 -9.00
CA ASP A 60 -14.87 -7.68 -10.18
C ASP A 60 -14.46 -9.15 -10.08
N TRP A 61 -13.35 -9.45 -9.41
CA TRP A 61 -12.88 -10.81 -9.19
C TRP A 61 -13.65 -11.55 -8.08
N ILE A 62 -14.14 -10.83 -7.07
CA ILE A 62 -14.90 -11.41 -5.94
C ILE A 62 -16.38 -11.62 -6.30
N ALA A 63 -16.94 -10.77 -7.15
CA ALA A 63 -18.35 -10.81 -7.58
C ALA A 63 -18.70 -12.10 -8.34
#